data_AF-L8FWJ3-F1
#
_entry.id   AF-L8FWJ3-F1
#
_cell.length_a   1.000
_cell.length_b   1.000
_cell.length_c   1.000
_cell.angle_alpha   90.00
_cell.angle_beta   90.00
_cell.angle_gamma   90.00
#
_symmetry.space_group_name_H-M   'P 1'
#
loop_
_entity.id
_entity.type
_entity.pdbx_description
1 polymer ?
#
loop_
_entity_poly.entity_id
_entity_poly.type
_entity_poly.pdbx_seq_one_letter_code
_entity_poly.pdbx_strand_id
1 'polypeptide(L)' 'MTLKRAGIEAQKQERLRKKSVAQLTQSGLPIPPELEDPITDPEADSRSEYESASEGGHGSAWEWE' A
#
# COMPACT_ATOMS: atom_id res chain seq x y z
N MET A 1 -9.30 17.70 -1.45
CA MET A 1 -8.31 16.85 -2.15
C MET A 1 -9.04 15.58 -2.57
N THR A 2 -8.84 15.08 -3.79
CA THR A 2 -9.47 13.82 -4.24
C THR A 2 -8.80 12.62 -3.57
N LEU A 3 -9.54 11.56 -3.25
CA LEU A 3 -9.04 10.33 -2.61
C LEU A 3 -7.78 9.78 -3.31
N LYS A 4 -7.76 9.86 -4.65
CA LYS A 4 -6.63 9.49 -5.52
C LYS A 4 -5.29 10.15 -5.19
N ARG A 5 -5.30 11.40 -4.71
CA ARG A 5 -4.06 12.09 -4.32
C ARG A 5 -3.61 11.67 -2.93
N ALA A 6 -4.57 11.53 -2.02
CA ALA A 6 -4.31 11.12 -0.66
C ALA A 6 -3.71 9.69 -0.57
N GLY A 7 -4.18 8.75 -1.41
CA GLY A 7 -3.59 7.41 -1.51
C GLY A 7 -2.16 7.42 -2.07
N ILE A 8 -1.90 8.17 -3.14
CA ILE A 8 -0.53 8.32 -3.68
C ILE A 8 0.43 8.91 -2.63
N GLU A 9 -0.03 9.90 -1.88
CA GLU A 9 0.74 10.51 -0.80
C GLU A 9 0.99 9.52 0.35
N ALA A 10 -0.02 8.76 0.77
CA ALA A 10 0.10 7.74 1.82
C ALA A 10 1.07 6.62 1.42
N GLN A 11 0.97 6.09 0.20
CA GLN A 11 1.92 5.08 -0.30
C GLN A 11 3.36 5.61 -0.33
N LYS A 12 3.55 6.89 -0.72
CA LYS A 12 4.87 7.52 -0.72
C LYS A 12 5.43 7.63 0.69
N GLN A 13 4.59 8.02 1.65
CA GLN A 13 4.97 8.09 3.07
C GLN A 13 5.31 6.69 3.61
N GLU A 14 4.51 5.67 3.31
CA GLU A 14 4.76 4.28 3.74
C GLU A 14 6.07 3.74 3.16
N ARG A 15 6.38 4.07 1.90
CA ARG A 15 7.67 3.70 1.30
C ARG A 15 8.85 4.38 2.00
N LEU A 16 8.72 5.66 2.36
CA LEU A 16 9.76 6.38 3.11
C LEU A 16 9.94 5.79 4.50
N ARG A 17 8.85 5.50 5.21
CA ARG A 17 8.84 4.83 6.51
C ARG A 17 9.61 3.51 6.44
N LYS A 18 9.22 2.60 5.53
CA LYS A 18 9.90 1.30 5.34
C LYS A 18 11.39 1.44 5.07
N LYS A 19 11.79 2.45 4.27
CA LYS A 19 13.20 2.71 3.99
C LYS A 19 13.96 3.20 5.23
N SER A 20 13.35 4.04 6.07
CA SER A 20 13.94 4.49 7.34
C SER A 20 14.06 3.34 8.34
N VAL A 21 13.00 2.53 8.49
CA VAL A 21 12.99 1.30 9.29
C VAL A 21 14.14 0.38 8.86
N ALA A 22 14.25 0.07 7.57
CA ALA A 22 15.31 -0.81 7.07
C ALA A 22 16.72 -0.26 7.34
N GLN A 23 16.94 1.05 7.21
CA GLN A 23 18.23 1.67 7.54
C GLN A 23 18.56 1.60 9.03
N LEU A 24 17.58 1.82 9.91
CA LEU A 24 17.75 1.71 11.35
C LEU A 24 18.07 0.27 11.75
N THR A 25 17.32 -0.71 11.21
CA THR A 25 17.59 -2.14 11.40
C THR A 25 19.00 -2.51 10.94
N GLN A 26 19.41 -2.07 9.74
CA GLN A 26 20.75 -2.33 9.22
C GLN A 26 21.85 -1.69 10.06
N SER A 27 21.58 -0.52 10.65
CA SER A 27 22.51 0.18 11.53
C SER A 27 22.51 -0.37 12.96
N GLY A 28 21.68 -1.37 13.26
CA GLY A 28 21.50 -1.90 14.61
C GLY A 28 20.88 -0.89 15.60
N LEU A 29 20.22 0.14 15.09
CA LEU A 29 19.58 1.18 15.88
C LEU A 29 18.14 0.78 16.21
N PRO A 30 17.65 1.14 17.41
CA PRO A 30 16.26 0.92 17.77
C PRO A 30 15.35 1.72 16.83
N ILE A 31 14.23 1.11 16.44
CA ILE A 31 13.23 1.78 15.62
C ILE A 31 12.33 2.61 16.53
N PRO A 32 12.09 3.89 16.22
CA PRO A 32 11.17 4.72 16.99
C PRO A 32 9.72 4.28 16.75
N PRO A 33 8.83 4.43 17.75
CA PRO A 33 7.44 3.97 17.67
C PRO A 33 6.63 4.67 16.56
N GLU A 34 6.98 5.91 16.20
CA GLU A 34 6.38 6.62 15.05
C GLU A 34 6.61 5.91 13.71
N LEU A 35 7.68 5.11 13.60
CA LEU A 35 7.99 4.29 12.44
C LEU A 35 7.53 2.83 12.62
N GLU A 36 7.01 2.43 13.78
CA GLU A 36 6.35 1.13 13.97
C GLU A 36 4.88 1.18 13.54
N ASP A 37 4.25 2.35 13.57
CA ASP A 37 2.87 2.53 13.14
C ASP A 37 2.76 2.56 11.60
N PRO A 38 1.95 1.70 10.98
CA PRO A 38 1.70 1.71 9.54
C PRO A 38 0.89 2.91 9.11
N ILE A 39 1.31 3.52 8.00
CA ILE A 39 0.57 4.63 7.42
C ILE A 39 -0.66 4.03 6.77
N THR A 40 -1.80 4.33 7.38
CA THR A 40 -3.11 3.91 6.87
C THR A 40 -3.35 4.61 5.54
N ASP A 41 -3.41 3.83 4.46
CA ASP A 41 -3.69 4.36 3.12
C ASP A 41 -5.19 4.69 3.01
N PRO A 42 -5.58 5.95 2.78
CA PRO A 42 -6.98 6.35 2.73
C PRO A 42 -7.71 5.79 1.50
N GLU A 43 -6.99 5.29 0.48
CA GLU A 43 -7.58 4.54 -0.62
C GLU A 43 -7.64 3.03 -0.34
N ALA A 44 -6.99 2.47 0.69
CA ALA A 44 -7.13 1.06 1.04
C ALA A 44 -8.56 0.73 1.53
N ASP A 45 -9.20 1.64 2.27
CA ASP A 45 -10.64 1.57 2.56
C ASP A 45 -11.49 1.68 1.28
N SER A 46 -11.00 2.43 0.29
CA SER A 46 -11.70 2.62 -1.00
C SER A 46 -11.41 1.49 -2.01
N ARG A 47 -10.38 0.67 -1.77
CA ARG A 47 -9.93 -0.40 -2.66
C ARG A 47 -10.91 -1.59 -2.67
N SER A 48 -11.66 -1.75 -1.58
CA SER A 48 -12.79 -2.69 -1.54
C SER A 48 -13.83 -2.37 -2.61
N GLU A 49 -14.10 -1.09 -2.89
CA GLU A 49 -15.16 -0.67 -3.83
C GLU A 49 -14.80 -0.95 -5.30
N TYR A 50 -13.53 -1.21 -5.64
CA TYR A 50 -13.14 -1.58 -7.00
C TYR A 50 -12.84 -3.08 -7.17
N GLU A 51 -12.52 -3.80 -6.09
CA GLU A 51 -12.41 -5.27 -6.13
C GLU A 51 -13.78 -5.97 -5.99
N SER A 52 -14.82 -5.27 -5.51
CA SER A 52 -16.20 -5.79 -5.52
C SER A 52 -16.96 -5.57 -6.85
N ALA A 53 -16.39 -4.84 -7.82
CA ALA A 53 -16.98 -4.63 -9.15
C ALA A 53 -16.49 -5.62 -10.22
N SER A 54 -15.70 -6.64 -9.84
CA SER A 54 -15.23 -7.69 -10.77
C SER A 54 -15.70 -9.09 -10.38
N GLU A 55 -16.83 -9.21 -9.68
CA GLU A 55 -17.61 -10.46 -9.66
C GLU A 55 -18.67 -10.37 -10.76
N GLY A 56 -18.21 -10.46 -12.01
CA GLY A 56 -19.05 -10.09 -13.15
C GLY A 56 -18.46 -10.43 -14.51
N GLY A 57 -18.14 -11.71 -14.72
CA GLY A 57 -18.21 -12.29 -16.06
C GLY A 57 -16.89 -12.63 -16.76
N HIS A 58 -16.85 -13.91 -17.14
CA HIS A 58 -16.15 -14.49 -18.29
C HIS A 58 -14.70 -14.94 -18.09
N GLY A 59 -14.54 -16.26 -17.96
CA GLY A 59 -13.24 -16.92 -18.05
C GLY A 59 -12.59 -16.65 -19.40
N SER A 60 -11.41 -16.06 -19.37
CA SER A 60 -10.48 -16.07 -20.50
C SER A 60 -9.56 -17.27 -20.32
N ALA A 61 -9.79 -18.32 -21.11
CA ALA A 61 -8.88 -19.44 -21.25
C ALA A 61 -7.49 -18.93 -21.69
N TRP A 62 -6.46 -19.26 -20.91
CA TRP A 62 -5.07 -19.12 -21.31
C TRP A 62 -4.75 -20.30 -22.23
N GLU A 63 -4.85 -20.05 -23.53
CA GLU A 63 -4.23 -20.89 -24.55
C GLU A 63 -2.77 -20.44 -24.66
N TRP A 64 -1.86 -21.32 -24.23
CA TRP A 64 -0.45 -21.19 -24.53
C TRP A 64 -0.19 -21.98 -25.82
N GLU A 65 0.35 -21.30 -26.84
CA GLU A 65 1.10 -21.92 -27.93
C GLU A 65 2.43 -21.19 -28.12
#